data_AF-A0A934M067-F1
#
_entry.id   AF-A0A934M067-F1
#
_cell.length_a   1.000
_cell.length_b   1.000
_cell.length_c   1.000
_cell.angle_alpha   90.00
_cell.angle_beta   90.00
_cell.angle_gamma   90.00
#
_symmetry.space_group_name_H-M   'P 1'
#
loop_
_entity.id
_entity.type
_entity.pdbx_description
1 polymer ?
#
loop_
_entity_poly.entity_id
_entity_poly.type
_entity_poly.pdbx_seq_one_letter_code
_entity_poly.pdbx_strand_id
1 'polypeptide(L)'
;MFGFSLRSRRKPAKQSAETARDRLQILLAHERSTGSGPDCLPELQRDILAAIKRHMKIDNDAVDIRMDRGDELSSLEINIEFPAAEPSR
;
A
#
# COMPACT_ATOMS: atom_id res chain seq x y z
N MET A 1 18.40 -54.40 26.15
CA MET A 1 18.58 -54.47 24.69
C MET A 1 17.19 -54.56 24.09
N PHE A 2 16.60 -53.62 23.38
CA PHE A 2 17.08 -52.53 22.53
C PHE A 2 16.09 -51.36 22.58
N GLY A 3 16.60 -50.13 22.65
CA GLY A 3 15.82 -48.91 22.54
C GLY A 3 15.63 -48.50 21.09
N PHE A 4 14.50 -47.86 20.78
CA PHE A 4 14.30 -47.12 19.55
C PHE A 4 13.67 -45.77 19.88
N SER A 5 14.53 -44.76 20.02
CA SER A 5 14.14 -43.36 20.14
C SER A 5 13.66 -42.83 18.80
N LEU A 6 12.35 -42.60 18.66
CA LEU A 6 11.82 -41.80 17.55
C LEU A 6 11.97 -40.32 17.88
N ARG A 7 13.18 -39.81 17.61
CA ARG A 7 13.48 -38.38 17.60
C ARG A 7 12.61 -37.75 16.49
N SER A 8 11.52 -37.10 16.89
CA SER A 8 10.70 -36.30 15.98
C SER A 8 11.59 -35.29 15.28
N ARG A 9 11.84 -35.50 13.99
CA ARG A 9 12.40 -34.49 13.09
C ARG A 9 11.43 -33.32 13.12
N ARG A 10 11.73 -32.30 13.93
CA ARG A 10 11.23 -30.95 13.67
C ARG A 10 11.61 -30.65 12.23
N LYS A 11 10.63 -30.70 11.32
CA LYS A 11 10.77 -30.05 10.03
C LYS A 11 11.17 -28.61 10.36
N PRO A 12 12.27 -28.06 9.81
CA PRO A 12 12.42 -26.61 9.87
C PRO A 12 11.12 -26.08 9.29
N ALA A 13 10.37 -25.31 10.07
CA ALA A 13 9.32 -24.49 9.53
C ALA A 13 9.98 -23.83 8.33
N LYS A 14 9.49 -24.11 7.11
CA LYS A 14 9.83 -23.29 5.98
C LYS A 14 9.60 -21.90 6.53
N GLN A 15 10.68 -21.12 6.70
CA GLN A 15 10.52 -19.69 6.71
C GLN A 15 9.87 -19.45 5.37
N SER A 16 8.53 -19.40 5.40
CA SER A 16 7.79 -18.55 4.50
C SER A 16 8.39 -17.19 4.79
N ALA A 17 9.51 -16.91 4.11
CA ALA A 17 9.75 -15.60 3.59
C ALA A 17 8.56 -15.34 2.64
N GLU A 18 7.36 -15.19 3.23
CA GLU A 18 6.40 -14.25 2.71
C GLU A 18 7.24 -13.00 2.58
N THR A 19 7.56 -12.68 1.33
CA THR A 19 8.16 -11.41 0.98
C THR A 19 7.03 -10.43 1.25
N ALA A 20 6.85 -10.07 2.53
CA ALA A 20 5.74 -9.26 2.97
C ALA A 20 5.87 -7.94 2.21
N ARG A 21 4.87 -7.65 1.39
CA ARG A 21 4.74 -6.36 0.73
C ARG A 21 3.87 -5.53 1.66
N ASP A 22 4.39 -4.37 2.03
CA ASP A 22 3.61 -3.38 2.73
C ASP A 22 2.68 -2.68 1.73
N ARG A 23 1.51 -2.26 2.20
CA ARG A 23 0.52 -1.55 1.38
C ARG A 23 0.11 -0.25 2.06
N LEU A 24 0.09 0.83 1.29
CA LEU A 24 -0.44 2.13 1.68
C LEU A 24 -1.71 2.40 0.86
N GLN A 25 -2.81 2.71 1.55
CA GLN A 25 -4.08 3.09 0.94
C GLN A 25 -4.47 4.49 1.42
N ILE A 26 -4.83 5.37 0.48
CA ILE A 26 -5.28 6.72 0.74
C ILE A 26 -6.63 6.90 0.04
N LEU A 27 -7.65 7.30 0.80
CA LEU A 27 -8.97 7.65 0.29
C LEU A 27 -9.28 9.10 0.62
N LEU A 28 -9.59 9.86 -0.41
CA LEU A 28 -9.98 11.26 -0.32
C LEU A 28 -11.39 11.41 -0.88
N ALA A 29 -12.23 12.15 -0.17
CA ALA A 29 -13.56 12.52 -0.60
C ALA A 29 -13.70 14.03 -0.45
N HIS A 30 -14.17 14.69 -1.51
CA HIS A 30 -14.36 16.13 -1.56
C HIS A 30 -15.82 16.44 -1.89
N GLU A 31 -16.53 16.98 -0.90
CA GLU A 31 -17.89 17.49 -1.05
C GLU A 31 -17.85 18.95 -1.54
N ARG A 32 -18.53 19.23 -2.64
CA ARG A 32 -18.68 20.58 -3.16
C ARG A 32 -19.87 21.26 -2.50
N SER A 33 -19.59 22.10 -1.51
CA SER A 33 -20.60 23.00 -0.92
C SER A 33 -20.89 24.15 -1.89
N THR A 34 -22.00 24.05 -2.64
CA THR A 34 -22.76 25.11 -3.37
C THR A 34 -22.01 26.21 -4.14
N GLY A 35 -20.69 26.09 -4.30
CA GLY A 35 -19.83 26.99 -5.02
C GLY A 35 -18.95 26.16 -5.92
N SER A 36 -18.88 26.56 -7.19
CA SER A 36 -18.02 26.01 -8.24
C SER A 36 -16.54 26.24 -7.91
N GLY A 37 -16.06 25.70 -6.79
CA GLY A 37 -14.64 25.65 -6.46
C GLY A 37 -13.92 24.73 -7.46
N PRO A 38 -12.67 25.04 -7.82
CA PRO A 38 -11.89 24.20 -8.73
C PRO A 38 -11.72 22.79 -8.14
N ASP A 39 -11.86 21.77 -8.99
CA ASP A 39 -11.58 20.38 -8.63
C ASP A 39 -10.09 20.25 -8.33
N CYS A 40 -9.74 20.13 -7.04
CA CYS A 40 -8.37 20.08 -6.56
C CYS A 40 -7.82 18.65 -6.44
N LEU A 41 -8.65 17.62 -6.68
CA LEU A 41 -8.22 16.23 -6.59
C LEU A 41 -7.08 15.90 -7.57
N PRO A 42 -7.04 16.40 -8.82
CA PRO A 42 -5.92 16.16 -9.73
C PRO A 42 -4.60 16.75 -9.23
N GLU A 43 -4.61 17.94 -8.61
CA GLU A 43 -3.42 18.55 -8.01
C GLU A 43 -2.98 17.75 -6.78
N LEU A 44 -3.92 17.40 -5.89
CA LEU A 44 -3.64 16.60 -4.69
C LEU A 44 -3.07 15.22 -5.06
N GLN A 45 -3.58 14.57 -6.10
CA GLN A 45 -3.02 13.32 -6.60
C GLN A 45 -1.52 13.47 -6.90
N ARG A 46 -1.13 14.52 -7.63
CA ARG A 46 0.27 14.77 -8.00
C ARG A 46 1.13 15.02 -6.77
N ASP A 47 0.66 15.88 -5.86
CA ASP A 47 1.40 16.26 -4.67
C ASP A 47 1.58 15.09 -3.69
N ILE A 48 0.55 14.28 -3.50
CA ILE A 48 0.59 13.09 -2.66
C ILE A 48 1.56 12.06 -3.24
N LEU A 49 1.49 11.77 -4.54
CA LEU A 49 2.44 10.84 -5.18
C LEU A 49 3.88 11.36 -5.07
N ALA A 50 4.09 12.66 -5.28
CA ALA A 50 5.42 13.26 -5.13
C ALA A 50 5.91 13.15 -3.68
N ALA A 51 5.04 13.35 -2.69
CA ALA A 51 5.37 13.17 -1.29
C ALA A 51 5.75 11.73 -0.95
N ILE A 52 4.96 10.75 -1.40
CA ILE A 52 5.23 9.34 -1.15
C ILE A 52 6.57 8.93 -1.79
N LYS A 53 6.84 9.34 -3.03
CA LYS A 53 8.11 9.07 -3.72
C LYS A 53 9.34 9.64 -3.00
N ARG A 54 9.19 10.68 -2.17
CA ARG A 54 10.29 11.22 -1.35
C ARG A 54 10.63 10.35 -0.15
N HIS A 55 9.67 9.56 0.35
CA HIS A 55 9.84 8.76 1.57
C HIS A 55 9.92 7.26 1.32
N MET A 56 9.44 6.79 0.17
CA MET A 56 9.34 5.37 -0.16
C MET A 56 9.87 5.13 -1.57
N LYS A 57 10.63 4.04 -1.74
CA LYS A 57 10.96 3.52 -3.06
C LYS A 57 9.75 2.79 -3.59
N ILE A 58 9.00 3.45 -4.46
CA ILE A 58 7.80 2.92 -5.09
C ILE A 58 8.02 2.86 -6.61
N ASP A 59 7.80 1.69 -7.18
CA ASP A 59 7.78 1.50 -8.61
C ASP A 59 6.44 1.99 -9.19
N ASN A 60 6.43 2.55 -10.40
CA ASN A 60 5.20 3.15 -10.95
C ASN A 60 4.10 2.11 -11.25
N ASP A 61 4.48 0.85 -11.49
CA ASP A 61 3.58 -0.28 -11.68
C ASP A 61 2.94 -0.77 -10.37
N ALA A 62 3.49 -0.37 -9.22
CA ALA A 62 2.97 -0.70 -7.91
C ALA A 62 1.94 0.31 -7.38
N VAL A 63 1.50 1.27 -8.21
CA VAL A 63 0.56 2.33 -7.86
C VAL A 63 -0.73 2.16 -8.68
N ASP A 64 -1.86 1.94 -7.99
CA ASP A 64 -3.21 1.96 -8.55
C ASP A 64 -3.94 3.23 -8.09
N ILE A 65 -4.52 3.97 -9.03
CA ILE A 65 -5.20 5.23 -8.77
C ILE A 65 -6.59 5.17 -9.38
N ARG A 66 -7.60 5.49 -8.56
CA ARG A 66 -8.98 5.59 -9.01
C ARG A 66 -9.51 6.95 -8.61
N MET A 67 -10.12 7.64 -9.57
CA MET A 67 -10.74 8.92 -9.32
C MET A 67 -12.17 8.87 -9.85
N ASP A 68 -13.11 9.20 -8.98
CA ASP A 68 -14.52 9.34 -9.34
C ASP A 68 -14.92 10.80 -9.20
N ARG A 69 -15.56 11.35 -10.23
CA ARG A 69 -15.98 12.75 -10.28
C ARG A 69 -17.49 12.78 -10.44
N GLY A 70 -18.20 12.86 -9.32
CA GLY A 70 -19.63 13.16 -9.28
C GLY A 70 -19.88 14.67 -9.15
N ASP A 71 -21.13 15.08 -9.36
CA ASP A 71 -21.57 16.50 -9.36
C ASP A 71 -21.52 17.18 -7.99
N GLU A 72 -21.71 16.42 -6.92
CA GLU A 72 -21.67 16.91 -5.53
C GLU A 72 -20.48 16.36 -4.75
N LEU A 73 -20.08 15.13 -5.05
CA LEU A 73 -19.01 14.42 -4.39
C LEU A 73 -17.99 13.93 -5.43
N SER A 74 -16.72 14.20 -5.18
CA SER A 74 -15.63 13.61 -5.95
C SER A 74 -14.71 12.84 -5.00
N SER A 75 -14.15 11.73 -5.47
CA SER A 75 -13.27 10.88 -4.67
C SER A 75 -11.98 10.52 -5.40
N LEU A 76 -10.92 10.31 -4.63
CA LEU A 76 -9.61 9.86 -5.11
C LEU A 76 -9.12 8.75 -4.18
N GLU A 77 -8.89 7.58 -4.75
CA GLU A 77 -8.30 6.42 -4.10
C GLU A 77 -6.91 6.19 -4.70
N ILE A 78 -5.90 6.07 -3.82
CA ILE A 78 -4.53 5.73 -4.20
C ILE A 78 -4.12 4.50 -3.40
N ASN A 79 -3.79 3.43 -4.10
CA ASN A 79 -3.32 2.16 -3.55
C ASN A 79 -1.87 1.95 -4.00
N ILE A 80 -0.97 1.71 -3.05
CA ILE A 80 0.45 1.54 -3.33
C ILE A 80 0.97 0.31 -2.62
N GLU A 81 1.63 -0.56 -3.37
CA GLU A 81 2.39 -1.68 -2.84
C GLU A 81 3.87 -1.35 -2.85
N PHE A 82 4.58 -1.70 -1.78
CA PHE A 82 6.01 -1.48 -1.69
C PHE A 82 6.66 -2.62 -0.90
N PRO A 83 7.94 -2.93 -1.17
CA PRO A 83 8.65 -3.94 -0.37
C PRO A 83 8.70 -3.48 1.09
N ALA A 84 8.39 -4.38 2.02
CA ALA A 84 8.61 -4.11 3.42
C ALA A 84 10.07 -3.70 3.63
N ALA A 85 10.28 -2.60 4.35
CA ALA A 85 11.63 -2.12 4.63
C ALA A 85 12.44 -3.27 5.24
N GLU A 86 13.64 -3.54 4.70
CA GLU A 86 14.51 -4.53 5.32
C GLU A 86 14.68 -4.14 6.79
N PRO A 87 14.48 -5.08 7.75
CA PRO A 87 14.61 -4.76 9.16
C PRO A 87 16.02 -4.20 9.35
N SER A 88 16.10 -2.92 9.70
CA SER A 88 17.36 -2.25 10.03
C SER A 88 18.05 -3.09 11.10
N ARG A 89 19.13 -3.75 10.72
CA ARG A 89 19.82 -4.76 11.51
C ARG A 89 20.81 -4.13 12.47
#